data_AF-A0AAW4J6X7-F1
#
_entry.id   AF-A0AAW4J6X7-F1
#
_cell.length_a   1.000
_cell.length_b   1.000
_cell.length_c   1.000
_cell.angle_alpha   90.00
_cell.angle_beta   90.00
_cell.angle_gamma   90.00
#
_symmetry.space_group_name_H-M   'P 1'
#
loop_
_entity.id
_entity.type
_entity.pdbx_description
1 polymer ?
#
loop_
_entity_poly.entity_id
_entity_poly.type
_entity_poly.pdbx_seq_one_letter_code
_entity_poly.pdbx_strand_id
1 'polypeptide(L)'
;MRIAQVLIGSLVLFQSVSLYAESAKQCLKYWNEPVEQIQVLGEVECEHVWEFGQNRATQNRLKLLDQLNLKRKNSQWMSTGKCTQVLYDNKKYNIYYANYKEDKDEIWIAYDNENAFAYFRKIVAPLEEGTRPGVVLSCSNVGKNSATRYTLNSYLKNNTSVSMIFYKTNDWYKEN
;
A
#
# COMPACT_ATOMS: atom_id res chain seq x y z
N MET A 1 14.07 26.08 50.01
CA MET A 1 14.28 25.15 48.88
C MET A 1 12.98 24.40 48.66
N ARG A 2 12.16 24.79 47.68
CA ARG A 2 12.02 24.14 46.36
C ARG A 2 11.88 22.63 46.44
N ILE A 3 10.65 22.10 46.32
CA ILE A 3 10.36 20.95 45.45
C ILE A 3 8.97 21.18 44.84
N ALA A 4 8.96 21.75 43.63
CA ALA A 4 7.88 21.51 42.70
C ALA A 4 8.10 20.12 42.11
N GLN A 5 7.12 19.23 42.20
CA GLN A 5 7.08 18.03 41.37
C GLN A 5 5.73 17.97 40.68
N VAL A 6 5.73 18.53 39.48
CA VAL A 6 4.67 18.44 38.49
C VAL A 6 4.60 16.97 38.04
N LEU A 7 3.55 16.27 38.44
CA LEU A 7 3.16 14.99 37.85
C LEU A 7 2.44 15.29 36.53
N ILE A 8 3.19 15.46 35.45
CA ILE A 8 2.68 15.33 34.08
C ILE A 8 3.47 14.20 33.46
N GLY A 9 2.88 13.00 33.43
CA GLY A 9 3.59 11.86 32.87
C GLY A 9 2.78 10.59 32.93
N SER A 10 1.74 10.50 32.09
CA SER A 10 1.32 9.26 31.41
C SER A 10 -0.09 9.43 30.85
N LEU A 11 -0.22 10.00 29.65
CA LEU A 11 -1.50 9.99 28.91
C LEU A 11 -1.31 10.08 27.39
N VAL A 12 -0.17 9.61 26.86
CA VAL A 12 0.14 9.70 25.41
C VAL A 12 0.04 8.34 24.70
N LEU A 13 -0.15 7.22 25.41
CA LEU A 13 -0.05 5.89 24.80
C LEU A 13 -1.36 5.32 24.20
N PHE A 14 -2.51 5.99 24.33
CA PHE A 14 -3.79 5.45 23.85
C PHE A 14 -4.30 6.05 22.52
N GLN A 15 -3.68 7.11 21.99
CA GLN A 15 -4.16 7.75 20.75
C GLN A 15 -3.68 7.06 19.46
N SER A 16 -2.66 6.21 19.53
CA SER A 16 -2.11 5.56 18.35
C SER A 16 -3.01 4.41 17.85
N VAL A 17 -3.57 3.61 18.75
CA VAL A 17 -4.35 2.42 18.39
C VAL A 17 -5.63 2.78 17.64
N SER A 18 -6.31 3.85 18.04
CA SER A 18 -7.52 4.34 17.35
C SER A 18 -7.22 4.81 15.92
N LEU A 19 -6.08 5.48 15.71
CA LEU A 19 -5.68 5.99 14.40
C LEU A 19 -5.34 4.85 13.41
N TYR A 20 -4.65 3.81 13.89
CA TYR A 20 -4.37 2.62 13.07
C TYR A 20 -5.64 1.84 12.74
N ALA A 21 -6.58 1.69 13.68
CA ALA A 21 -7.85 1.02 13.42
C ALA A 21 -8.74 1.81 12.44
N GLU A 22 -8.78 3.14 12.56
CA GLU A 22 -9.55 4.01 11.68
C GLU A 22 -8.99 4.05 10.26
N SER A 23 -7.66 4.11 10.12
CA SER A 23 -7.00 4.01 8.81
C SER A 23 -7.28 2.66 8.14
N ALA A 24 -7.13 1.54 8.85
CA ALA A 24 -7.45 0.21 8.32
C ALA A 24 -8.92 0.09 7.88
N LYS A 25 -9.86 0.62 8.68
CA LYS A 25 -11.29 0.65 8.34
C LYS A 25 -11.57 1.45 7.07
N GLN A 26 -10.92 2.60 6.91
CA GLN A 26 -11.04 3.42 5.71
C GLN A 26 -10.47 2.71 4.47
N CYS A 27 -9.34 2.01 4.62
CA CYS A 27 -8.74 1.24 3.55
C CYS A 27 -9.62 0.06 3.13
N LEU A 28 -10.28 -0.61 4.08
CA LEU A 28 -11.27 -1.65 3.79
C LEU A 28 -12.52 -1.07 3.11
N LYS A 29 -12.97 0.13 3.49
CA LYS A 29 -14.05 0.82 2.78
C LYS A 29 -13.69 1.05 1.31
N TYR A 30 -12.48 1.53 1.05
CA TYR A 30 -11.95 1.66 -0.30
C TYR A 30 -11.86 0.33 -1.02
N TRP A 31 -11.37 -0.72 -0.36
CA TRP A 31 -11.27 -2.05 -0.96
C TRP A 31 -12.64 -2.59 -1.36
N ASN A 32 -13.68 -2.30 -0.59
CA ASN A 32 -15.04 -2.76 -0.84
C ASN A 32 -15.79 -1.93 -1.89
N GLU A 33 -15.16 -0.93 -2.51
CA GLU A 33 -15.74 -0.24 -3.65
C GLU A 33 -15.97 -1.19 -4.83
N PRO A 34 -16.94 -0.89 -5.71
CA PRO A 34 -17.23 -1.69 -6.90
C PRO A 34 -16.00 -1.89 -7.80
N VAL A 35 -15.98 -3.02 -8.50
CA VAL A 35 -14.98 -3.30 -9.53
C VAL A 35 -15.39 -2.60 -10.81
N GLU A 36 -14.50 -1.76 -11.31
CA GLU A 36 -14.59 -1.10 -12.61
C GLU A 36 -13.95 -1.93 -13.72
N GLN A 37 -14.39 -1.75 -14.96
CA GLN A 37 -13.77 -2.38 -16.12
C GLN A 37 -12.43 -1.71 -16.45
N ILE A 38 -11.36 -2.50 -16.48
CA ILE A 38 -10.03 -2.06 -16.90
C ILE A 38 -9.49 -3.00 -17.97
N GLN A 39 -8.57 -2.50 -18.81
CA GLN A 39 -7.83 -3.32 -19.77
C GLN A 39 -6.36 -3.42 -19.36
N VAL A 40 -5.83 -4.63 -19.25
CA VAL A 40 -4.39 -4.87 -19.02
C VAL A 40 -3.65 -4.74 -20.35
N LEU A 41 -2.63 -3.88 -20.40
CA LEU A 41 -1.86 -3.58 -21.61
C LEU A 41 -0.52 -4.32 -21.67
N GLY A 42 -0.02 -4.84 -20.54
CA GLY A 42 1.23 -5.60 -20.45
C GLY A 42 2.25 -5.01 -19.48
N GLU A 43 3.43 -5.62 -19.39
CA GLU A 43 4.51 -5.16 -18.54
C GLU A 43 5.27 -3.98 -19.17
N VAL A 44 5.69 -3.03 -18.33
CA VAL A 44 6.57 -1.91 -18.68
C VAL A 44 7.64 -1.75 -17.60
N GLU A 45 8.80 -1.21 -17.99
CA GLU A 45 9.84 -0.81 -17.04
C GLU A 45 9.36 0.36 -16.16
N CYS A 46 9.73 0.35 -14.88
CA CYS A 46 9.47 1.44 -13.97
C CYS A 46 10.51 1.52 -12.85
N GLU A 47 10.63 2.69 -12.23
CA GLU A 47 11.65 2.93 -11.21
C GLU A 47 11.45 2.04 -9.98
N HIS A 48 12.56 1.64 -9.36
CA HIS A 48 12.53 0.92 -8.09
C HIS A 48 12.09 1.83 -6.93
N VAL A 49 11.59 1.27 -5.81
CA VAL A 49 11.10 2.06 -4.66
C VAL A 49 12.17 3.06 -4.17
N TRP A 50 13.43 2.66 -4.12
CA TRP A 50 14.54 3.50 -3.66
C TRP A 50 14.86 4.67 -4.61
N GLU A 51 14.35 4.64 -5.83
CA GLU A 51 14.49 5.68 -6.85
C GLU A 51 13.34 6.70 -6.82
N PHE A 52 12.25 6.42 -6.09
CA PHE A 52 11.15 7.36 -5.99
C PHE A 52 11.61 8.71 -5.41
N GLY A 53 11.20 9.79 -6.07
CA GLY A 53 11.56 11.16 -5.75
C GLY A 53 12.91 11.62 -6.29
N GLN A 54 13.64 10.81 -7.07
CA GLN A 54 14.86 11.27 -7.75
C GLN A 54 14.56 12.23 -8.92
N ASN A 55 13.37 12.16 -9.50
CA ASN A 55 12.89 13.06 -10.55
C ASN A 55 11.48 13.58 -10.22
N ARG A 56 10.97 14.53 -11.02
CA ARG A 56 9.62 15.10 -10.80
C ARG A 56 8.50 14.09 -11.04
N ALA A 57 8.67 13.16 -11.98
CA ALA A 57 7.65 12.16 -12.33
C ALA A 57 7.35 11.19 -11.18
N THR A 58 8.29 11.00 -10.26
CA THR A 58 8.19 10.04 -9.13
C THR A 58 7.82 10.68 -7.79
N GLN A 59 7.52 11.98 -7.76
CA GLN A 59 7.24 12.69 -6.49
C GLN A 59 5.95 12.23 -5.82
N ASN A 60 4.92 11.88 -6.60
CA ASN A 60 3.66 11.38 -6.05
C ASN A 60 3.86 10.08 -5.26
N ARG A 61 4.72 9.19 -5.77
CA ARG A 61 5.09 7.92 -5.14
C ARG A 61 5.95 8.12 -3.89
N LEU A 62 6.90 9.05 -3.91
CA LEU A 62 7.65 9.41 -2.69
C LEU A 62 6.71 9.93 -1.60
N LYS A 63 5.85 10.90 -1.92
CA LYS A 63 4.88 11.46 -0.96
C LYS A 63 3.93 10.38 -0.41
N LEU A 64 3.56 9.42 -1.24
CA LEU A 64 2.74 8.29 -0.84
C LEU A 64 3.46 7.40 0.19
N LEU A 65 4.77 7.13 0.01
CA LEU A 65 5.56 6.41 1.00
C LEU A 65 5.67 7.19 2.31
N ASP A 66 5.89 8.50 2.25
CA ASP A 66 5.98 9.35 3.44
C ASP A 66 4.67 9.34 4.24
N GLN A 67 3.52 9.41 3.57
CA GLN A 67 2.19 9.32 4.20
C GLN A 67 1.93 7.94 4.84
N LEU A 68 2.52 6.88 4.30
CA LEU A 68 2.47 5.52 4.85
C LEU A 68 3.57 5.28 5.91
N ASN A 69 4.37 6.30 6.22
CA ASN A 69 5.53 6.21 7.11
C ASN A 69 6.54 5.13 6.66
N LEU A 70 6.71 4.97 5.35
CA LEU A 70 7.63 4.02 4.73
C LEU A 70 8.89 4.73 4.24
N LYS A 71 10.05 4.13 4.52
CA LYS A 71 11.34 4.67 4.08
C LYS A 71 11.69 4.12 2.70
N ARG A 72 11.78 4.98 1.68
CA ARG A 72 12.24 4.56 0.35
C ARG A 72 13.66 3.95 0.35
N LYS A 73 14.56 4.47 1.18
CA LYS A 73 15.94 3.98 1.36
C LYS A 73 15.97 2.93 2.47
N ASN A 74 15.28 1.82 2.25
CA ASN A 74 15.31 0.65 3.11
C ASN A 74 15.96 -0.52 2.34
N SER A 75 17.02 -1.11 2.88
CA SER A 75 17.75 -2.23 2.24
C SER A 75 16.93 -3.52 2.14
N GLN A 76 15.80 -3.57 2.87
CA GLN A 76 14.83 -4.66 2.82
C GLN A 76 13.97 -4.63 1.56
N TRP A 77 13.87 -3.50 0.83
CA TRP A 77 13.06 -3.46 -0.39
C TRP A 77 13.50 -4.48 -1.43
N MET A 78 12.51 -5.13 -2.02
CA MET A 78 12.57 -5.92 -3.24
C MET A 78 11.58 -5.33 -4.23
N SER A 79 12.04 -5.10 -5.45
CA SER A 79 11.22 -4.66 -6.57
C SER A 79 11.81 -5.22 -7.85
N THR A 80 10.96 -5.61 -8.78
CA THR A 80 11.36 -6.15 -10.08
C THR A 80 11.84 -5.07 -11.07
N GLY A 81 11.59 -3.79 -10.78
CA GLY A 81 11.77 -2.71 -11.78
C GLY A 81 10.71 -2.76 -12.89
N LYS A 82 9.66 -3.56 -12.71
CA LYS A 82 8.57 -3.72 -13.68
C LYS A 82 7.23 -3.37 -13.08
N CYS A 83 6.37 -2.82 -13.92
CA CYS A 83 5.00 -2.45 -13.62
C CYS A 83 4.07 -3.09 -14.65
N THR A 84 2.82 -3.34 -14.26
CA THR A 84 1.76 -3.67 -15.24
C THR A 84 1.07 -2.39 -15.67
N GLN A 85 1.09 -2.07 -16.96
CA GLN A 85 0.31 -0.96 -17.49
C GLN A 85 -1.13 -1.38 -17.73
N VAL A 86 -2.08 -0.53 -17.34
CA VAL A 86 -3.52 -0.73 -17.53
C VAL A 86 -4.17 0.52 -18.11
N LEU A 87 -5.27 0.34 -18.83
CA LEU A 87 -6.13 1.40 -19.33
C LEU A 87 -7.43 1.42 -18.53
N TYR A 88 -7.79 2.60 -18.01
CA TYR A 88 -9.06 2.86 -17.37
C TYR A 88 -9.53 4.27 -17.75
N ASP A 89 -10.77 4.39 -18.20
CA ASP A 89 -11.36 5.66 -18.67
C ASP A 89 -10.44 6.45 -19.64
N ASN A 90 -9.96 5.75 -20.68
CA ASN A 90 -9.03 6.28 -21.69
C ASN A 90 -7.69 6.84 -21.15
N LYS A 91 -7.36 6.59 -19.89
CA LYS A 91 -6.10 6.99 -19.27
C LYS A 91 -5.28 5.77 -18.86
N LYS A 92 -3.97 5.87 -19.08
CA LYS A 92 -3.01 4.84 -18.70
C LYS A 92 -2.58 5.03 -17.24
N TYR A 93 -2.53 3.91 -16.53
CA TYR A 93 -2.00 3.82 -15.17
C TYR A 93 -1.00 2.68 -15.10
N ASN A 94 -0.05 2.78 -14.19
CA ASN A 94 0.89 1.71 -13.89
C ASN A 94 0.51 1.08 -12.55
N ILE A 95 0.50 -0.24 -12.50
CA ILE A 95 0.38 -1.03 -11.28
C ILE A 95 1.77 -1.51 -10.88
N TYR A 96 2.17 -1.18 -9.66
CA TYR A 96 3.47 -1.45 -9.09
C TYR A 96 3.35 -2.35 -7.87
N TYR A 97 4.32 -3.23 -7.73
CA TYR A 97 4.47 -4.12 -6.59
C TYR A 97 5.90 -4.05 -6.05
N ALA A 98 6.01 -4.01 -4.72
CA ALA A 98 7.26 -4.22 -4.01
C ALA A 98 7.00 -4.81 -2.63
N ASN A 99 8.00 -5.48 -2.07
CA ASN A 99 7.91 -6.09 -0.75
C ASN A 99 9.22 -6.00 0.01
N TYR A 100 9.18 -6.21 1.31
CA TYR A 100 10.36 -6.41 2.14
C TYR A 100 10.84 -7.87 2.08
N LYS A 101 12.16 -8.08 2.16
CA LYS A 101 12.78 -9.42 2.03
C LYS A 101 12.35 -10.37 3.13
N GLU A 102 12.41 -9.91 4.37
CA GLU A 102 12.30 -10.73 5.58
C GLU A 102 10.85 -10.95 6.03
N ASP A 103 10.12 -9.88 6.33
CA ASP A 103 8.75 -9.91 6.85
C ASP A 103 7.68 -10.00 5.76
N LYS A 104 8.08 -9.87 4.48
CA LYS A 104 7.21 -9.90 3.30
C LYS A 104 6.14 -8.80 3.25
N ASP A 105 6.21 -7.83 4.17
CA ASP A 105 5.41 -6.61 4.13
C ASP A 105 5.47 -6.01 2.73
N GLU A 106 4.34 -5.65 2.17
CA GLU A 106 4.28 -5.33 0.74
C GLU A 106 3.37 -4.16 0.42
N ILE A 107 3.69 -3.51 -0.69
CA ILE A 107 3.00 -2.35 -1.20
C ILE A 107 2.55 -2.60 -2.64
N TRP A 108 1.29 -2.29 -2.88
CA TRP A 108 0.68 -2.22 -4.19
C TRP A 108 0.34 -0.78 -4.50
N ILE A 109 0.76 -0.25 -5.64
CA ILE A 109 0.52 1.15 -6.03
C ILE A 109 -0.08 1.19 -7.43
N ALA A 110 -1.17 1.93 -7.62
CA ALA A 110 -1.58 2.39 -8.94
C ALA A 110 -1.23 3.87 -9.07
N TYR A 111 -0.60 4.26 -10.19
CA TYR A 111 -0.21 5.65 -10.39
C TYR A 111 -0.23 6.07 -11.86
N ASP A 112 -0.38 7.38 -12.04
CA ASP A 112 -0.02 8.12 -13.25
C ASP A 112 1.03 9.19 -12.88
N ASN A 113 1.28 10.17 -13.75
CA ASN A 113 2.28 11.22 -13.50
C ASN A 113 1.93 12.17 -12.33
N GLU A 114 0.65 12.26 -11.94
CA GLU A 114 0.14 13.23 -10.96
C GLU A 114 -0.49 12.55 -9.74
N ASN A 115 -1.15 11.41 -9.96
CA ASN A 115 -1.98 10.74 -8.98
C ASN A 115 -1.36 9.39 -8.62
N ALA A 116 -1.46 9.01 -7.36
CA ALA A 116 -1.06 7.70 -6.88
C ALA A 116 -1.99 7.24 -5.75
N PHE A 117 -2.27 5.95 -5.71
CA PHE A 117 -2.98 5.30 -4.60
C PHE A 117 -2.29 4.00 -4.27
N ALA A 118 -2.26 3.63 -2.98
CA ALA A 118 -1.62 2.40 -2.56
C ALA A 118 -2.31 1.71 -1.41
N TYR A 119 -2.13 0.39 -1.38
CA TYR A 119 -2.28 -0.44 -0.19
C TYR A 119 -0.91 -0.89 0.29
N PHE A 120 -0.64 -0.72 1.57
CA PHE A 120 0.46 -1.36 2.27
C PHE A 120 -0.10 -2.43 3.20
N ARG A 121 0.34 -3.67 3.02
CA ARG A 121 -0.04 -4.82 3.83
C ARG A 121 1.14 -5.18 4.72
N LYS A 122 1.01 -4.92 6.04
CA LYS A 122 1.94 -5.46 7.03
C LYS A 122 1.49 -6.85 7.43
N ILE A 123 2.34 -7.85 7.22
CA ILE A 123 1.99 -9.25 7.47
C ILE A 123 2.25 -9.55 8.94
N VAL A 124 1.25 -10.14 9.59
CA VAL A 124 1.36 -10.54 11.00
C VAL A 124 1.23 -12.04 11.12
N ALA A 125 2.12 -12.65 11.90
CA ALA A 125 2.07 -14.06 12.19
C ALA A 125 0.71 -14.46 12.79
N PRO A 126 0.19 -15.65 12.47
CA PRO A 126 -1.04 -16.14 13.08
C PRO A 126 -0.89 -16.22 14.60
N LEU A 127 -1.96 -15.86 15.33
CA LEU A 127 -2.01 -15.97 16.79
C LEU A 127 -2.30 -17.40 17.25
N GLU A 128 -2.95 -18.19 16.38
CA GLU A 128 -3.33 -19.58 16.64
C GLU A 128 -2.73 -20.52 15.59
N GLU A 129 -2.22 -21.66 16.03
CA GLU A 129 -1.66 -22.68 15.14
C GLU A 129 -2.73 -23.18 14.15
N GLY A 130 -2.36 -23.29 12.87
CA GLY A 130 -3.28 -23.67 11.79
C GLY A 130 -4.10 -22.53 11.19
N THR A 131 -3.99 -21.30 11.69
CA THR A 131 -4.63 -20.12 11.09
C THR A 131 -3.73 -19.43 10.06
N ARG A 132 -4.34 -18.72 9.11
CA ARG A 132 -3.59 -17.96 8.08
C ARG A 132 -2.97 -16.70 8.70
N PRO A 133 -1.78 -16.26 8.24
CA PRO A 133 -1.23 -14.97 8.65
C PRO A 133 -2.21 -13.81 8.33
N GLY A 134 -2.31 -12.87 9.26
CA GLY A 134 -3.18 -11.70 9.12
C GLY A 134 -2.51 -10.55 8.38
N VAL A 135 -3.30 -9.53 8.04
CA VAL A 135 -2.82 -8.27 7.45
C VAL A 135 -3.22 -7.09 8.32
N VAL A 136 -2.25 -6.28 8.71
CA VAL A 136 -2.48 -4.92 9.21
C VAL A 136 -2.41 -3.98 8.00
N LEU A 137 -3.58 -3.48 7.59
CA LEU A 137 -3.73 -2.71 6.36
C LEU A 137 -3.53 -1.22 6.58
N SER A 138 -2.81 -0.58 5.68
CA SER A 138 -2.76 0.88 5.54
C SER A 138 -2.89 1.26 4.07
N CYS A 139 -3.32 2.48 3.79
CA CYS A 139 -3.49 2.99 2.43
C CYS A 139 -3.32 4.50 2.40
N SER A 140 -2.90 5.01 1.25
CA SER A 140 -2.77 6.45 1.06
C SER A 140 -3.08 6.85 -0.37
N ASN A 141 -3.41 8.13 -0.55
CA ASN A 141 -3.70 8.77 -1.81
C ASN A 141 -2.88 10.05 -1.97
N VAL A 142 -2.35 10.26 -3.17
CA VAL A 142 -1.79 11.52 -3.64
C VAL A 142 -2.52 11.92 -4.91
N GLY A 143 -2.91 13.20 -4.99
CA GLY A 143 -3.66 13.76 -6.11
C GLY A 143 -5.12 13.98 -5.76
N LYS A 144 -5.91 14.40 -6.75
CA LYS A 144 -7.36 14.63 -6.57
C LYS A 144 -8.21 13.53 -7.21
N ASN A 145 -7.62 12.73 -8.09
CA ASN A 145 -8.33 11.74 -8.87
C ASN A 145 -8.44 10.41 -8.12
N SER A 146 -9.67 9.94 -7.87
CA SER A 146 -9.97 8.62 -7.30
C SER A 146 -9.76 7.46 -8.28
N ALA A 147 -9.58 7.73 -9.58
CA ALA A 147 -9.39 6.71 -10.60
C ALA A 147 -8.23 5.76 -10.31
N THR A 148 -7.14 6.23 -9.70
CA THR A 148 -6.01 5.36 -9.29
C THR A 148 -6.45 4.29 -8.30
N ARG A 149 -7.35 4.62 -7.37
CA ARG A 149 -7.91 3.67 -6.41
C ARG A 149 -8.81 2.64 -7.08
N TYR A 150 -9.75 3.06 -7.93
CA TYR A 150 -10.61 2.14 -8.69
C TYR A 150 -9.78 1.21 -9.57
N THR A 151 -8.79 1.78 -10.26
CA THR A 151 -7.85 1.02 -11.10
C THR A 151 -7.12 -0.04 -10.29
N LEU A 152 -6.57 0.31 -9.11
CA LEU A 152 -5.87 -0.65 -8.26
C LEU A 152 -6.79 -1.76 -7.76
N ASN A 153 -7.98 -1.38 -7.27
CA ASN A 153 -8.99 -2.33 -6.79
C ASN A 153 -9.39 -3.32 -7.87
N SER A 154 -9.74 -2.82 -9.06
CA SER A 154 -10.12 -3.64 -10.21
C SER A 154 -8.99 -4.55 -10.63
N TYR A 155 -7.75 -4.04 -10.68
CA TYR A 155 -6.61 -4.87 -11.05
C TYR A 155 -6.41 -6.03 -10.08
N LEU A 156 -6.32 -5.73 -8.77
CA LEU A 156 -6.04 -6.74 -7.76
C LEU A 156 -7.16 -7.78 -7.69
N LYS A 157 -8.43 -7.35 -7.65
CA LYS A 157 -9.57 -8.29 -7.57
C LYS A 157 -9.71 -9.18 -8.80
N ASN A 158 -9.38 -8.66 -9.99
CA ASN A 158 -9.59 -9.41 -11.23
C ASN A 158 -8.38 -10.24 -11.67
N ASN A 159 -7.16 -9.88 -11.25
CA ASN A 159 -5.91 -10.44 -11.79
C ASN A 159 -5.00 -11.06 -10.73
N THR A 160 -5.38 -10.99 -9.46
CA THR A 160 -4.61 -11.59 -8.35
C THR A 160 -5.56 -12.32 -7.41
N SER A 161 -5.00 -13.04 -6.42
CA SER A 161 -5.75 -13.60 -5.28
C SER A 161 -5.50 -12.83 -3.97
N VAL A 162 -4.96 -11.60 -4.08
CA VAL A 162 -4.65 -10.69 -2.98
C VAL A 162 -5.87 -10.43 -2.10
N SER A 163 -5.67 -10.60 -0.79
CA SER A 163 -6.64 -10.24 0.25
C SER A 163 -6.12 -9.10 1.12
N MET A 164 -7.03 -8.21 1.51
CA MET A 164 -6.74 -7.10 2.42
C MET A 164 -6.85 -7.48 3.90
N ILE A 165 -7.19 -8.74 4.19
CA ILE A 165 -7.48 -9.22 5.56
C ILE A 165 -6.50 -10.34 5.97
N PHE A 166 -6.13 -11.21 5.04
CA PHE A 166 -5.22 -12.32 5.28
C PHE A 166 -4.16 -12.38 4.20
N TYR A 167 -3.00 -12.94 4.54
CA TYR A 167 -1.91 -13.18 3.60
C TYR A 167 -1.89 -14.65 3.18
N LYS A 168 -1.62 -14.89 1.90
CA LYS A 168 -1.35 -16.21 1.33
C LYS A 168 -0.09 -16.12 0.47
N THR A 169 0.80 -17.10 0.62
CA THR A 169 2.00 -17.19 -0.21
C THR A 169 1.60 -17.23 -1.68
N ASN A 170 2.25 -16.41 -2.51
CA ASN A 170 2.00 -16.26 -3.94
C ASN A 170 0.59 -15.73 -4.30
N ASP A 171 -0.08 -14.99 -3.41
CA ASP A 171 -1.41 -14.42 -3.69
C ASP A 171 -1.42 -13.34 -4.79
N TRP A 172 -0.25 -12.90 -5.24
CA TRP A 172 -0.11 -12.00 -6.39
C TRP A 172 -0.40 -12.68 -7.74
N TYR A 173 -0.49 -14.01 -7.79
CA TYR A 173 -0.98 -14.73 -8.97
C TYR A 173 -2.46 -15.06 -8.81
N LYS A 174 -3.22 -14.91 -9.90
CA LYS A 174 -4.55 -15.50 -9.96
C LYS A 174 -4.37 -17.01 -10.12
N GLU A 175 -4.92 -17.78 -9.19
CA GLU A 175 -5.04 -19.23 -9.39
C GLU A 175 -6.04 -19.44 -10.54
N ASN A 176 -5.59 -20.15 -11.58
CA ASN A 176 -6.43 -20.53 -12.72
C ASN A 176 -7.43 -21.63 -12.34
#